data_AF-A0A931M4F0-F1
#
_entry.id   AF-A0A931M4F0-F1
#
_cell.length_a   1.000
_cell.length_b   1.000
_cell.length_c   1.000
_cell.angle_alpha   90.00
_cell.angle_beta   90.00
_cell.angle_gamma   90.00
#
_symmetry.space_group_name_H-M   'P 1'
#
loop_
_entity.id
_entity.type
_entity.pdbx_description
1 polymer ?
#
loop_
_entity_poly.entity_id
_entity_poly.type
_entity_poly.pdbx_seq_one_letter_code
_entity_poly.pdbx_strand_id
1 'polypeptide(L)' 'MSNNNLNEKEAYMAMLYFLEEYNRRGRSDEIEILLGSMDFYIWADNTPNDPAMWPDLLSAVEKVKANKNDIPFLK' A
#
# COMPACT_ATOMS: atom_id res chain seq x y z
N MET A 1 16.13 5.99 20.72
CA MET A 1 16.17 6.02 19.25
C MET A 1 14.94 5.27 18.77
N SER A 2 13.94 5.96 18.23
CA SER A 2 12.79 5.29 17.62
C SER A 2 13.30 4.49 16.41
N ASN A 3 12.94 3.22 16.32
CA ASN A 3 13.31 2.40 15.18
C ASN A 3 12.47 2.90 13.98
N ASN A 4 13.08 3.67 13.06
CA ASN A 4 12.38 4.35 11.96
C ASN A 4 11.98 3.42 10.79
N ASN A 5 12.12 2.11 10.95
CA ASN A 5 11.74 1.14 9.92
C ASN A 5 10.29 0.73 10.11
N LEU A 6 9.47 0.97 9.09
CA LEU A 6 8.10 0.47 9.05
C LEU A 6 8.10 -1.06 8.92
N ASN A 7 7.25 -1.75 9.67
CA ASN A 7 6.90 -3.13 9.36
C ASN A 7 5.96 -3.19 8.14
N GLU A 8 5.66 -4.40 7.65
CA GLU A 8 4.85 -4.59 6.44
C GLU A 8 3.46 -3.95 6.56
N LYS A 9 2.78 -4.10 7.71
CA LYS A 9 1.47 -3.49 7.94
C LYS A 9 1.55 -1.97 7.94
N GLU A 10 2.56 -1.42 8.59
CA GLU A 10 2.80 0.03 8.61
C GLU A 10 3.13 0.58 7.22
N ALA A 11 3.89 -0.16 6.40
CA ALA A 11 4.16 0.20 5.02
C ALA A 11 2.89 0.20 4.16
N TYR A 12 1.99 -0.76 4.37
CA TYR A 12 0.69 -0.78 3.70
C TYR A 12 -0.19 0.39 4.11
N MET A 13 -0.28 0.68 5.41
CA MET A 13 -1.05 1.82 5.92
C MET A 13 -0.50 3.15 5.40
N ALA A 14 0.83 3.28 5.31
CA ALA A 14 1.46 4.47 4.73
C ALA A 14 1.08 4.65 3.25
N MET A 15 1.03 3.56 2.47
CA MET A 15 0.56 3.58 1.09
C MET A 15 -0.92 3.98 0.98
N LEU A 16 -1.81 3.45 1.83
CA LEU A 16 -3.22 3.82 1.87
C LEU A 16 -3.41 5.32 2.11
N TYR A 17 -2.78 5.86 3.16
CA TYR A 17 -2.87 7.30 3.47
C TYR A 17 -2.36 8.17 2.33
N PHE A 18 -1.27 7.76 1.68
CA PHE A 18 -0.74 8.49 0.53
C PHE A 18 -1.73 8.51 -0.64
N LEU A 19 -2.32 7.35 -0.98
CA LEU A 19 -3.28 7.23 -2.07
C LEU A 19 -4.58 7.99 -1.77
N GLU A 20 -5.08 7.95 -0.54
CA GLU A 20 -6.23 8.74 -0.11
C GLU A 20 -5.98 10.24 -0.27
N GLU A 21 -4.86 10.75 0.25
CA GLU A 21 -4.52 12.17 0.14
C GLU A 21 -4.25 12.61 -1.31
N TYR A 22 -3.69 11.73 -2.14
CA TYR A 22 -3.57 11.98 -3.57
C TYR A 22 -4.95 12.06 -4.23
N ASN A 23 -5.82 11.09 -3.95
CA ASN A 23 -7.18 11.05 -4.49
C ASN A 23 -8.00 12.28 -4.09
N ARG A 24 -7.82 12.80 -2.87
CA ARG A 24 -8.49 14.01 -2.40
C ARG A 24 -8.18 15.27 -3.21
N ARG A 25 -7.01 15.35 -3.87
CA ARG A 25 -6.57 16.54 -4.61
C ARG A 25 -7.17 16.63 -6.01
N GLY A 26 -7.35 15.50 -6.68
CA GLY A 26 -7.81 15.46 -8.07
C GLY A 26 -9.10 14.67 -8.31
N ARG A 27 -9.44 13.76 -7.39
CA ARG A 27 -10.37 12.62 -7.52
C ARG A 27 -10.10 11.77 -8.77
N SER A 28 -9.97 10.48 -8.57
CA SER A 28 -9.85 9.47 -9.61
C SER A 28 -10.68 8.27 -9.19
N ASP A 29 -11.67 7.90 -10.01
CA ASP A 29 -12.51 6.74 -9.77
C ASP A 29 -11.66 5.46 -9.68
N GLU A 30 -10.57 5.37 -10.44
CA GLU A 30 -9.64 4.23 -10.39
C GLU A 30 -8.95 4.13 -9.03
N ILE A 31 -8.56 5.27 -8.43
CA ILE A 31 -7.93 5.28 -7.10
C ILE A 31 -8.98 5.02 -6.02
N GLU A 32 -10.21 5.50 -6.18
CA GLU A 32 -11.32 5.21 -5.27
C GLU A 32 -11.66 3.71 -5.25
N ILE A 33 -11.69 3.05 -6.41
CA ILE A 33 -11.87 1.60 -6.55
C ILE A 33 -10.69 0.83 -5.92
N LEU A 34 -9.45 1.28 -6.18
CA LEU A 34 -8.26 0.67 -5.59
C LEU A 34 -8.31 0.75 -4.06
N LEU A 35 -8.59 1.93 -3.50
CA LEU A 35 -8.72 2.13 -2.05
C LEU A 35 -9.79 1.20 -1.45
N GLY A 36 -10.95 1.05 -2.09
CA GLY A 36 -12.00 0.11 -1.65
C GLY A 36 -11.60 -1.36 -1.71
N SER A 37 -10.70 -1.73 -2.62
CA SER A 37 -10.13 -3.08 -2.73
C SER A 37 -9.05 -3.33 -1.68
N MET A 38 -8.36 -2.27 -1.27
CA MET A 38 -7.26 -2.33 -0.30
C MET A 38 -7.70 -2.19 1.16
N ASP A 39 -8.95 -1.78 1.40
CA ASP A 39 -9.47 -1.50 2.74
C ASP A 39 -9.48 -2.75 3.64
N PHE A 40 -9.11 -2.57 4.91
CA PHE A 40 -9.10 -3.57 5.97
C PHE A 40 -10.36 -3.54 6.84
N TYR A 41 -11.16 -2.47 6.79
CA TYR A 41 -12.25 -2.25 7.74
C TYR A 41 -13.46 -3.16 7.52
N ILE A 42 -13.46 -3.96 6.46
CA ILE A 42 -14.55 -4.88 6.11
C ILE A 42 -14.41 -6.24 6.82
N TRP A 43 -13.18 -6.69 7.08
CA TRP A 43 -12.92 -8.05 7.58
C TRP A 43 -12.36 -8.04 9.00
N ALA A 44 -12.91 -8.88 9.88
CA ALA A 44 -12.54 -8.97 11.29
C ALA A 44 -11.08 -9.44 11.53
N ASP A 45 -10.42 -9.96 10.50
CA ASP A 45 -9.05 -10.48 10.54
C ASP A 45 -7.98 -9.45 10.12
N ASN A 46 -8.39 -8.21 9.79
CA ASN A 46 -7.50 -7.17 9.26
C ASN A 46 -6.76 -7.61 7.99
N THR A 47 -7.46 -8.33 7.10
CA THR A 47 -6.98 -8.58 5.73
C THR A 47 -7.60 -7.58 4.75
N PRO A 48 -6.92 -7.24 3.64
CA PRO A 48 -7.50 -6.37 2.63
C PRO A 48 -8.74 -6.98 2.00
N ASN A 49 -9.62 -6.13 1.49
CA ASN A 49 -10.85 -6.59 0.84
C ASN A 49 -10.59 -7.52 -0.36
N ASP A 50 -9.58 -7.21 -1.16
CA ASP A 50 -9.01 -8.12 -2.14
C ASP A 50 -7.79 -8.86 -1.54
N PRO A 51 -7.87 -10.19 -1.34
CA PRO A 51 -6.78 -10.99 -0.78
C PRO A 51 -5.46 -10.91 -1.56
N ALA A 52 -5.49 -10.54 -2.86
CA ALA A 52 -4.30 -10.41 -3.68
C ALA A 52 -3.44 -9.19 -3.30
N MET A 53 -4.04 -8.16 -2.68
CA MET A 53 -3.34 -6.92 -2.31
C MET A 53 -2.23 -7.14 -1.29
N TRP A 54 -2.40 -8.12 -0.39
CA TRP A 54 -1.41 -8.39 0.65
C TRP A 54 -0.11 -9.02 0.10
N PRO A 55 -0.16 -10.14 -0.67
CA PRO A 55 1.02 -10.66 -1.36
C PRO A 55 1.73 -9.62 -2.25
N ASP A 56 0.98 -8.77 -2.95
CA ASP A 56 1.56 -7.74 -3.83
C ASP A 56 2.35 -6.69 -3.05
N LEU A 57 1.83 -6.23 -1.90
CA LEU A 57 2.59 -5.39 -0.99
C LEU A 57 3.85 -6.10 -0.50
N LEU A 58 3.74 -7.35 -0.03
CA LEU A 58 4.89 -8.08 0.49
C LEU A 58 6.01 -8.17 -0.56
N SER A 59 5.65 -8.44 -1.82
CA SER A 59 6.58 -8.42 -2.95
C SER A 59 7.22 -7.03 -3.15
N ALA A 60 6.45 -5.95 -3.03
CA ALA A 60 6.97 -4.59 -3.12
C ALA A 60 7.96 -4.27 -1.98
N VAL A 61 7.62 -4.63 -0.74
CA VAL A 61 8.49 -4.45 0.44
C VAL A 61 9.79 -5.26 0.29
N GLU A 62 9.71 -6.49 -0.22
CA GLU A 62 10.89 -7.32 -0.50
C GLU A 62 11.82 -6.68 -1.53
N LYS A 63 11.28 -6.07 -2.59
CA LYS A 63 12.08 -5.34 -3.59
C LYS A 63 12.85 -4.18 -2.95
N VAL A 64 12.20 -3.39 -2.09
CA VAL A 64 12.84 -2.30 -1.34
C VAL A 64 13.91 -2.84 -0.39
N LYS A 65 13.59 -3.86 0.41
CA LYS A 65 14.55 -4.51 1.34
C LYS A 65 15.76 -5.11 0.62
N ALA A 66 15.59 -5.58 -0.61
CA ALA A 66 16.67 -6.06 -1.46
C ALA A 66 17.48 -4.94 -2.14
N ASN A 67 17.27 -3.67 -1.75
CA ASN A 67 17.85 -2.47 -2.38
C ASN A 67 17.59 -2.37 -3.90
N LYS A 68 16.51 -2.98 -4.39
CA LYS A 68 16.05 -2.79 -5.78
C LYS A 68 15.21 -1.51 -5.82
N ASN A 69 15.90 -0.37 -5.83
CA ASN A 69 15.28 0.96 -5.93
C ASN A 69 14.90 1.35 -7.37
N ASP A 70 15.08 0.42 -8.31
CA ASP A 70 14.67 0.59 -9.70
C ASP A 70 13.18 0.28 -9.85
N ILE A 71 12.35 1.34 -9.91
CA ILE A 71 10.95 1.22 -10.32
C ILE A 71 10.93 1.18 -11.85
N PRO A 72 10.58 0.03 -12.48
CA PRO A 72 10.78 -0.15 -13.93
C PRO A 72 10.08 0.87 -14.82
N PHE A 73 8.97 1.43 -14.35
CA PHE A 73 8.11 2.35 -15.10
C PHE A 73 8.48 3.83 -14.93
N LEU A 74 9.46 4.19 -14.09
CA LEU A 74 9.87 5.57 -13.81
C LEU A 74 11.24 5.93 -14.42
N LYS A 75 11.59 5.34 -15.56
CA LYS A 75 12.85 5.61 -16.28
C LYS A 75 12.68 6.70 -17.33
#